data_AF-A0A3B4CSL4-F1
#
_entry.id   AF-A0A3B4CSL4-F1
#
_cell.length_a   1.000
_cell.length_b   1.000
_cell.length_c   1.000
_cell.angle_alpha   90.00
_cell.angle_beta   90.00
_cell.angle_gamma   90.00
#
_symmetry.space_group_name_H-M   'P 1'
#
loop_
_entity.id
_entity.type
_entity.pdbx_description
1 polymer ?
#
loop_
_entity_poly.entity_id
_entity_poly.type
_entity_poly.pdbx_seq_one_letter_code
_entity_poly.pdbx_strand_id
1 'polypeptide(L)'
;MSFWAVTFLEYWKRKNATLAHHWDCMDFHEEEEPPRPEFAAMAPAMEENPVTGVKEPYFPEKARISRMLTGSMVIVIMLCVVMIFLVTVIIYRSIVSVMMYETGSSVLRTQAGNIANISSSMVNLALILLMGQVYTALAEQLTKWEMHRTQTQYEDAFTFKVFIFQFVNFYSSPFYVAFFKGRFVGYPGHYGTLFGMRNEDVSSLFALSALIVCITFFLLIKAWRQKKALSSVKKAQSGLEPQRWEQDYELIECEGLFDEYLEIVLQFGFITIFVAAFPLAPLFALLNNWAEVRLDAHKFVCEYRRPVAERAQNIGVWFIILEALSHVSVLVNAFLIAFTSDFLPRLLYQYKFDNDLHGYVNFTLAYAPPSYNYSSHGMCRYKAFRDDNGNYTLVYWELLAVRLGFIIAFEHVVFFVLRVIDWMVPDVPESLELKIKRERYLAKQALADNQEALLVSGRMAHSPGQCTQRRPHPLLPSL
;
A
#
# COMPACT_ATOMS: atom_id res chain seq x y z
N MET A 1 -7.78 -12.95 -9.63
CA MET A 1 -7.30 -12.03 -8.57
C MET A 1 -7.55 -10.57 -8.91
N SER A 2 -7.17 -10.07 -10.08
CA SER A 2 -7.50 -8.69 -10.48
C SER A 2 -9.01 -8.38 -10.44
N PHE A 3 -9.85 -9.29 -10.96
CA PHE A 3 -11.31 -9.18 -10.81
C PHE A 3 -11.76 -9.14 -9.35
N TRP A 4 -11.21 -10.01 -8.51
CA TRP A 4 -11.50 -10.03 -7.09
C TRP A 4 -11.14 -8.69 -6.43
N ALA A 5 -9.98 -8.12 -6.72
CA ALA A 5 -9.53 -6.85 -6.14
C ALA A 5 -10.50 -5.71 -6.45
N VAL A 6 -10.94 -5.56 -7.71
CA VAL A 6 -11.92 -4.53 -8.06
C VAL A 6 -13.28 -4.82 -7.46
N THR A 7 -13.80 -6.05 -7.54
CA THR A 7 -15.08 -6.38 -6.90
C THR A 7 -15.05 -6.16 -5.38
N PHE A 8 -13.90 -6.33 -4.75
CA PHE A 8 -13.70 -6.06 -3.32
C PHE A 8 -13.77 -4.55 -3.04
N LEU A 9 -13.12 -3.71 -3.86
CA LEU A 9 -13.18 -2.26 -3.72
C LEU A 9 -14.59 -1.71 -3.99
N GLU A 10 -15.29 -2.24 -5.01
CA GLU A 10 -16.70 -1.90 -5.29
C GLU A 10 -17.62 -2.27 -4.12
N TYR A 11 -17.43 -3.48 -3.58
CA TYR A 11 -18.17 -3.91 -2.40
C TYR A 11 -17.86 -3.02 -1.18
N TRP A 12 -16.60 -2.61 -1.02
CA TRP A 12 -16.18 -1.70 0.05
C TRP A 12 -16.84 -0.33 -0.08
N LYS A 13 -16.87 0.29 -1.27
CA LYS A 13 -17.57 1.57 -1.53
C LYS A 13 -19.03 1.50 -1.08
N ARG A 14 -19.75 0.46 -1.50
CA ARG A 14 -21.16 0.24 -1.13
C ARG A 14 -21.36 0.05 0.36
N LYS A 15 -20.47 -0.71 1.01
CA LYS A 15 -20.53 -0.94 2.46
C LYS A 15 -20.21 0.34 3.24
N ASN A 16 -19.21 1.11 2.79
CA ASN A 16 -18.85 2.40 3.36
C ASN A 16 -20.03 3.37 3.28
N ALA A 17 -20.66 3.54 2.11
CA ALA A 17 -21.83 4.41 1.96
C ALA A 17 -22.98 4.05 2.93
N THR A 18 -23.23 2.74 3.09
CA THR A 18 -24.26 2.25 4.03
C THR A 18 -23.93 2.56 5.48
N LEU A 19 -22.67 2.38 5.88
CA LEU A 19 -22.21 2.65 7.26
C LEU A 19 -22.14 4.16 7.54
N ALA A 20 -21.62 4.94 6.60
CA ALA A 20 -21.52 6.38 6.72
C ALA A 20 -22.91 7.03 6.85
N HIS A 21 -23.92 6.52 6.13
CA HIS A 21 -25.31 6.97 6.35
C HIS A 21 -25.86 6.52 7.70
N HIS A 22 -25.62 5.25 8.08
CA HIS A 22 -26.12 4.71 9.33
C HIS A 22 -25.55 5.42 10.57
N TRP A 23 -24.31 5.88 10.50
CA TRP A 23 -23.60 6.60 11.56
C TRP A 23 -23.69 8.12 11.47
N ASP A 24 -24.47 8.65 10.52
CA ASP A 24 -24.64 10.10 10.32
C ASP A 24 -23.30 10.84 10.05
N CYS A 25 -22.42 10.17 9.29
CA CYS A 25 -21.12 10.69 8.86
C CYS A 25 -21.08 11.07 7.37
N MET A 26 -22.19 10.93 6.64
CA MET A 26 -22.26 11.19 5.19
C MET A 26 -22.20 12.68 4.82
N ASP A 27 -22.72 13.56 5.69
CA ASP A 27 -22.83 15.00 5.43
C ASP A 27 -21.70 15.82 6.11
N PHE A 28 -20.53 15.20 6.32
CA PHE A 28 -19.36 15.91 6.82
C PHE A 28 -18.80 16.83 5.74
N HIS A 29 -18.95 18.14 5.91
CA HIS A 29 -18.38 19.14 5.01
C HIS A 29 -16.95 19.48 5.43
N GLU A 30 -15.97 19.14 4.59
CA GLU A 30 -14.54 19.52 4.80
C GLU A 30 -14.35 21.03 5.00
N GLU A 31 -15.28 21.85 4.50
CA GLU A 31 -15.28 23.31 4.65
C GLU A 31 -15.54 23.78 6.09
N GLU A 32 -16.16 22.94 6.93
CA GLU A 32 -16.43 23.22 8.34
C GLU A 32 -15.25 22.85 9.26
N GLU A 33 -14.23 22.16 8.73
CA GLU A 33 -13.10 21.73 9.53
C GLU A 33 -12.24 22.93 9.97
N PRO A 34 -11.98 23.09 11.28
CA PRO A 34 -11.19 24.22 11.76
C PRO A 34 -9.75 24.15 11.27
N PRO A 35 -9.06 25.29 11.09
CA PRO A 35 -7.66 25.30 10.75
C PRO A 35 -6.85 24.64 11.87
N ARG A 36 -5.87 23.83 11.49
CA ARG A 36 -5.00 23.13 12.43
C ARG A 36 -4.25 24.12 13.34
N PRO A 37 -4.03 23.82 14.64
CA PRO A 37 -3.37 24.74 15.56
C PRO A 37 -1.99 25.23 15.10
N GLU A 38 -1.16 24.34 14.54
CA GLU A 38 0.16 24.70 13.99
C GLU A 38 0.04 25.66 12.79
N PHE A 39 -0.95 25.44 11.94
CA PHE A 39 -1.21 26.31 10.79
C PHE A 39 -1.67 27.69 11.25
N ALA A 40 -2.59 27.74 12.22
CA ALA A 40 -3.07 28.99 12.80
C ALA A 40 -1.96 29.80 13.50
N ALA A 41 -1.00 29.12 14.14
CA ALA A 41 0.12 29.78 14.82
C ALA A 41 1.21 30.31 13.86
N MET A 42 1.48 29.60 12.75
CA MET A 42 2.57 29.92 11.82
C MET A 42 2.14 30.70 10.58
N ALA A 43 0.84 30.86 10.35
CA ALA A 43 0.33 31.58 9.18
C ALA A 43 0.81 33.06 9.18
N PRO A 44 1.34 33.56 8.05
CA PRO A 44 1.90 34.91 7.98
C PRO A 44 0.83 36.01 7.86
N ALA A 45 -0.39 35.68 7.46
CA ALA A 45 -1.47 36.62 7.20
C ALA A 45 -2.82 36.06 7.67
N MET A 46 -3.78 36.96 7.84
CA MET A 46 -5.20 36.63 8.06
C MET A 46 -5.98 37.17 6.85
N GLU A 47 -6.85 36.35 6.27
CA GLU A 47 -7.72 36.73 5.15
C GLU A 47 -9.18 36.39 5.50
N GLU A 48 -10.12 37.15 4.95
CA GLU A 48 -11.54 36.89 5.15
C GLU A 48 -12.00 35.80 4.19
N ASN A 49 -12.54 34.72 4.72
CA ASN A 49 -13.01 33.60 3.93
C ASN A 49 -14.23 34.05 3.10
N PRO A 50 -14.22 33.91 1.76
CA PRO A 50 -15.30 34.40 0.90
C PRO A 50 -16.62 33.65 1.08
N VAL A 51 -16.60 32.46 1.70
CA VAL A 51 -17.79 31.62 1.93
C VAL A 51 -18.38 31.90 3.31
N THR A 52 -17.55 31.87 4.36
CA THR A 52 -18.02 32.02 5.75
C THR A 52 -18.07 33.46 6.23
N GLY A 53 -17.35 34.38 5.57
CA GLY A 53 -17.17 35.77 6.02
C GLY A 53 -16.34 35.91 7.29
N VAL A 54 -15.69 34.84 7.75
CA VAL A 54 -14.86 34.85 8.96
C VAL A 54 -13.41 35.12 8.59
N LYS A 55 -12.72 35.95 9.38
CA LYS A 55 -11.28 36.16 9.24
C LYS A 55 -10.52 34.94 9.74
N GLU A 56 -9.80 34.30 8.84
CA GLU A 56 -9.06 33.06 9.08
C GLU A 56 -7.57 33.21 8.72
N PRO A 57 -6.68 32.42 9.34
CA PRO A 57 -5.28 32.37 8.95
C PRO A 57 -5.12 31.93 7.48
N TYR A 58 -4.30 32.65 6.73
CA TYR A 58 -4.10 32.42 5.29
C TYR A 58 -2.62 32.26 4.95
N PHE A 59 -2.35 31.33 4.01
CA PHE A 59 -1.03 31.07 3.47
C PHE A 59 -1.08 31.10 1.94
N PRO A 60 -0.19 31.87 1.26
CA PRO A 60 -0.27 32.05 -0.18
C PRO A 60 -0.03 30.74 -0.95
N GLU A 61 -0.97 30.38 -1.81
CA GLU A 61 -0.96 29.12 -2.57
C GLU A 61 0.30 28.95 -3.45
N LYS A 62 0.77 30.04 -4.08
CA LYS A 62 1.99 30.00 -4.91
C LYS A 62 3.22 29.58 -4.11
N ALA A 63 3.34 30.05 -2.87
CA ALA A 63 4.41 29.64 -1.98
C ALA A 63 4.23 28.18 -1.55
N ARG A 64 3.00 27.73 -1.30
CA ARG A 64 2.68 26.34 -0.96
C ARG A 64 3.10 25.39 -2.08
N ILE A 65 2.68 25.67 -3.31
CA ILE A 65 3.02 24.85 -4.48
C ILE A 65 4.54 24.78 -4.66
N SER A 66 5.26 25.89 -4.51
CA SER A 66 6.73 25.88 -4.57
C SER A 66 7.36 25.00 -3.48
N ARG A 67 6.80 24.98 -2.26
CA ARG A 67 7.26 24.11 -1.17
C ARG A 67 6.93 22.65 -1.47
N MET A 68 5.71 22.34 -1.93
CA MET A 68 5.31 20.99 -2.31
C MET A 68 6.16 20.41 -3.46
N LEU A 69 6.52 21.23 -4.46
CA LEU A 69 7.43 20.82 -5.53
C LEU A 69 8.83 20.51 -4.99
N THR A 70 9.35 21.35 -4.10
CA THR A 70 10.64 21.11 -3.44
C THR A 70 10.59 19.83 -2.59
N GLY A 71 9.50 19.61 -1.86
CA GLY A 71 9.27 18.38 -1.10
C GLY A 71 9.18 17.14 -1.98
N SER A 72 8.52 17.25 -3.13
CA SER A 72 8.45 16.19 -4.12
C SER A 72 9.85 15.79 -4.63
N MET A 73 10.73 16.77 -4.84
CA MET A 73 12.13 16.50 -5.21
C MET A 73 12.91 15.76 -4.11
N VAL A 74 12.68 16.11 -2.84
CA VAL A 74 13.27 15.40 -1.70
C VAL A 74 12.83 13.93 -1.70
N ILE A 75 11.55 13.65 -1.94
CA ILE A 75 11.02 12.28 -2.04
C ILE A 75 11.71 11.51 -3.18
N VAL A 76 11.88 12.11 -4.35
CA VAL A 76 12.58 11.45 -5.48
C VAL A 76 14.02 11.08 -5.09
N ILE A 77 14.74 11.97 -4.41
CA ILE A 77 16.09 11.69 -3.90
C ILE A 77 16.05 10.50 -2.92
N MET A 78 15.09 10.47 -2.00
CA MET A 78 14.91 9.36 -1.04
C MET A 78 14.65 8.04 -1.77
N LEU A 79 13.85 8.04 -2.83
CA LEU A 79 13.60 6.85 -3.65
C LEU A 79 14.88 6.37 -4.35
N CYS A 80 15.70 7.29 -4.87
CA CYS A 80 17.01 6.93 -5.44
C CYS A 80 17.94 6.29 -4.39
N VAL A 81 17.93 6.81 -3.17
CA VAL A 81 18.71 6.26 -2.04
C VAL A 81 18.29 4.81 -1.73
N VAL A 82 16.99 4.50 -1.75
CA VAL A 82 16.51 3.10 -1.59
C VAL A 82 17.08 2.18 -2.67
N MET A 83 17.10 2.62 -3.92
CA MET A 83 17.67 1.82 -5.02
C MET A 83 19.16 1.57 -4.82
N ILE A 84 19.92 2.54 -4.31
CA ILE A 84 21.34 2.37 -3.97
C ILE A 84 21.51 1.34 -2.86
N PHE A 85 20.69 1.40 -1.80
CA PHE A 85 20.74 0.41 -0.72
C PHE A 85 20.39 -1.00 -1.21
N LEU A 86 19.41 -1.15 -2.09
CA LEU A 86 19.08 -2.44 -2.70
C LEU A 86 20.29 -3.03 -3.44
N VAL A 87 20.96 -2.22 -4.27
CA VAL A 87 22.19 -2.65 -4.97
C VAL A 87 23.28 -3.02 -3.96
N THR A 88 23.41 -2.25 -2.87
CA THR A 88 24.38 -2.51 -1.80
C THR A 88 24.15 -3.86 -1.12
N VAL A 89 22.89 -4.21 -0.81
CA VAL A 89 22.51 -5.50 -0.22
C VAL A 89 22.82 -6.66 -1.17
N ILE A 90 22.59 -6.47 -2.47
CA ILE A 90 22.92 -7.47 -3.50
C ILE A 90 24.43 -7.69 -3.57
N ILE A 91 25.21 -6.61 -3.58
CA ILE A 91 26.68 -6.67 -3.57
C ILE A 91 27.19 -7.36 -2.29
N TYR A 92 26.65 -6.98 -1.13
CA TYR A 92 27.01 -7.58 0.16
C TYR A 92 26.84 -9.10 0.14
N ARG A 93 25.70 -9.58 -0.37
CA ARG A 93 25.44 -11.02 -0.54
C ARG A 93 26.50 -11.69 -1.41
N SER A 94 26.82 -11.11 -2.58
CA SER A 94 27.83 -11.66 -3.49
C SER A 94 29.20 -11.77 -2.81
N ILE A 95 29.59 -10.77 -2.02
CA ILE A 95 30.85 -10.79 -1.27
C ILE A 95 30.84 -11.90 -0.22
N VAL A 96 29.76 -12.02 0.57
CA VAL A 96 29.65 -13.07 1.61
C VAL A 96 29.68 -14.47 0.98
N SER A 97 29.01 -14.66 -0.17
CA SER A 97 29.05 -15.93 -0.92
C SER A 97 30.51 -16.30 -1.25
N VAL A 98 31.26 -15.39 -1.89
CA VAL A 98 32.66 -15.62 -2.27
C VAL A 98 33.56 -15.91 -1.05
N MET A 99 33.44 -15.12 0.02
CA MET A 99 34.23 -15.32 1.24
C MET A 99 33.97 -16.69 1.87
N MET A 100 32.72 -17.15 1.89
CA MET A 100 32.36 -18.47 2.41
C MET A 100 32.89 -19.61 1.52
N TYR A 101 33.02 -19.40 0.20
CA TYR A 101 33.65 -20.36 -0.72
C TYR A 101 35.16 -20.48 -0.48
N GLU A 102 35.85 -19.40 -0.09
CA GLU A 102 37.30 -19.38 0.13
C GLU A 102 37.74 -19.94 1.50
N THR A 103 36.85 -19.98 2.49
CA THR A 103 37.17 -20.36 3.88
C THR A 103 37.55 -21.85 4.08
N GLY A 104 37.68 -22.64 3.00
CA GLY A 104 38.34 -23.95 3.00
C GLY A 104 37.62 -25.11 3.69
N SER A 105 36.63 -24.86 4.56
CA SER A 105 35.84 -25.93 5.19
C SER A 105 34.75 -26.47 4.25
N SER A 106 34.63 -27.80 4.16
CA SER A 106 33.70 -28.49 3.25
C SER A 106 32.22 -28.20 3.57
N VAL A 107 31.90 -28.00 4.85
CA VAL A 107 30.55 -27.68 5.33
C VAL A 107 30.15 -26.24 4.97
N LEU A 108 31.02 -25.24 5.18
CA LEU A 108 30.71 -23.86 4.76
C LEU A 108 30.58 -23.78 3.24
N ARG A 109 31.41 -24.50 2.48
CA ARG A 109 31.35 -24.44 1.02
C ARG A 109 30.03 -24.98 0.45
N THR A 110 29.46 -26.01 1.07
CA THR A 110 28.16 -26.59 0.63
C THR A 110 26.98 -25.73 1.07
N GLN A 111 27.07 -25.05 2.21
CA GLN A 111 26.02 -24.18 2.75
C GLN A 111 26.23 -22.69 2.48
N ALA A 112 27.28 -22.31 1.75
CA ALA A 112 27.68 -20.92 1.52
C ALA A 112 26.53 -20.07 0.96
N GLY A 113 25.82 -20.59 -0.04
CA GLY A 113 24.66 -19.91 -0.62
C GLY A 113 23.52 -19.71 0.38
N ASN A 114 23.25 -20.71 1.24
CA ASN A 114 22.20 -20.61 2.27
C ASN A 114 22.58 -19.61 3.37
N ILE A 115 23.85 -19.61 3.81
CA ILE A 115 24.36 -18.66 4.81
C ILE A 115 24.33 -17.23 4.26
N ALA A 116 24.83 -17.02 3.03
CA ALA A 116 24.81 -15.72 2.37
C ALA A 116 23.38 -15.20 2.13
N ASN A 117 22.45 -16.11 1.82
CA ASN A 117 21.02 -15.80 1.74
C ASN A 117 20.49 -15.30 3.09
N ILE A 118 20.66 -16.08 4.16
CA ILE A 118 20.13 -15.74 5.49
C ILE A 118 20.73 -14.41 5.99
N SER A 119 22.04 -14.24 5.88
CA SER A 119 22.71 -13.00 6.31
C SER A 119 22.25 -11.78 5.50
N SER A 120 22.14 -11.91 4.18
CA SER A 120 21.64 -10.84 3.31
C SER A 120 20.19 -10.47 3.64
N SER A 121 19.32 -11.44 3.90
CA SER A 121 17.94 -11.16 4.34
C SER A 121 17.88 -10.41 5.65
N MET A 122 18.71 -10.77 6.63
CA MET A 122 18.75 -10.09 7.93
C MET A 122 19.24 -8.64 7.78
N VAL A 123 20.29 -8.40 7.01
CA VAL A 123 20.79 -7.05 6.72
C VAL A 123 19.74 -6.24 5.96
N ASN A 124 19.10 -6.84 4.96
CA ASN A 124 18.02 -6.19 4.21
C ASN A 124 16.86 -5.78 5.13
N LEU A 125 16.41 -6.68 6.00
CA LEU A 125 15.34 -6.38 6.97
C LEU A 125 15.75 -5.26 7.93
N ALA A 126 16.96 -5.31 8.47
CA ALA A 126 17.46 -4.28 9.37
C ALA A 126 17.52 -2.89 8.67
N LEU A 127 17.95 -2.85 7.41
CA LEU A 127 17.96 -1.63 6.61
C LEU A 127 16.54 -1.13 6.34
N ILE A 128 15.60 -2.01 5.95
CA ILE A 128 14.19 -1.64 5.72
C ILE A 128 13.59 -1.00 6.97
N LEU A 129 13.82 -1.59 8.15
CA LEU A 129 13.30 -1.09 9.43
C LEU A 129 13.91 0.26 9.81
N LEU A 130 15.24 0.38 9.74
CA LEU A 130 15.95 1.62 10.07
C LEU A 130 15.54 2.76 9.13
N MET A 131 15.49 2.47 7.84
CA MET A 131 15.05 3.43 6.83
C MET A 131 13.61 3.85 7.08
N GLY A 132 12.69 2.91 7.31
CA GLY A 132 11.29 3.22 7.61
C GLY A 132 11.14 4.28 8.70
N GLN A 133 11.90 4.18 9.80
CA GLN A 133 11.87 5.17 10.87
C GLN A 133 12.40 6.55 10.44
N VAL A 134 13.56 6.59 9.77
CA VAL A 134 14.16 7.85 9.29
C VAL A 134 13.21 8.56 8.32
N TYR A 135 12.55 7.80 7.46
CA TYR A 135 11.72 8.36 6.41
C TYR A 135 10.34 8.81 6.90
N THR A 136 9.72 8.12 7.86
CA THR A 136 8.52 8.63 8.53
C THR A 136 8.81 9.96 9.22
N ALA A 137 9.95 10.07 9.93
CA ALA A 137 10.35 11.32 10.58
C ALA A 137 10.62 12.46 9.57
N LEU A 138 11.28 12.16 8.45
CA LEU A 138 11.50 13.14 7.38
C LEU A 138 10.19 13.55 6.70
N ALA A 139 9.27 12.61 6.47
CA ALA A 139 7.97 12.89 5.87
C ALA A 139 7.14 13.81 6.76
N GLU A 140 7.15 13.61 8.08
CA GLU A 140 6.49 14.49 9.05
C GLU A 140 7.08 15.91 9.01
N GLN A 141 8.41 16.03 9.00
CA GLN A 141 9.06 17.34 8.92
C GLN A 141 8.74 18.05 7.59
N LEU A 142 8.68 17.30 6.49
CA LEU A 142 8.36 17.84 5.18
C LEU A 142 6.90 18.29 5.07
N THR A 143 5.96 17.50 5.58
CA THR A 143 4.53 17.84 5.57
C THR A 143 4.20 19.01 6.48
N LYS A 144 4.91 19.15 7.61
CA LYS A 144 4.85 20.35 8.46
C LYS A 144 5.31 21.59 7.69
N TRP A 145 6.41 21.47 6.94
CA TRP A 145 6.95 22.58 6.13
C TRP A 145 6.02 23.03 4.98
N GLU A 146 5.23 22.10 4.42
CA GLU A 146 4.27 22.36 3.35
C GLU A 146 3.04 23.18 3.79
N MET A 147 2.77 23.31 5.10
CA MET A 147 1.74 24.20 5.65
C MET A 147 0.32 23.96 5.08
N HIS A 148 -0.21 22.77 5.33
CA HIS A 148 -1.62 22.42 5.06
C HIS A 148 -2.57 23.10 6.05
N ARG A 149 -3.77 23.49 5.59
CA ARG A 149 -4.77 24.23 6.37
C ARG A 149 -5.49 23.32 7.38
N THR A 150 -6.04 22.21 6.91
CA THR A 150 -6.86 21.29 7.68
C THR A 150 -6.07 20.03 8.09
N GLN A 151 -6.57 19.29 9.08
CA GLN A 151 -5.94 18.05 9.54
C GLN A 151 -6.04 16.96 8.48
N THR A 152 -7.20 16.83 7.82
CA THR A 152 -7.39 15.86 6.73
C THR A 152 -6.39 16.06 5.60
N GLN A 153 -6.19 17.30 5.12
CA GLN A 153 -5.21 17.58 4.06
C GLN A 153 -3.77 17.26 4.48
N TYR A 154 -3.42 17.54 5.74
CA TYR A 154 -2.11 17.22 6.27
C TYR A 154 -1.90 15.70 6.34
N GLU A 155 -2.88 14.96 6.87
CA GLU A 155 -2.82 13.51 7.01
C GLU A 155 -2.81 12.80 5.65
N ASP A 156 -3.61 13.26 4.68
CA ASP A 156 -3.60 12.71 3.32
C ASP A 156 -2.24 12.93 2.64
N ALA A 157 -1.70 14.14 2.74
CA ALA A 157 -0.40 14.47 2.16
C ALA A 157 0.75 13.73 2.86
N PHE A 158 0.68 13.54 4.17
CA PHE A 158 1.63 12.73 4.94
C PHE A 158 1.54 11.26 4.54
N THR A 159 0.32 10.73 4.53
CA THR A 159 0.02 9.34 4.20
C THR A 159 0.53 8.98 2.82
N PHE A 160 0.25 9.82 1.82
CA PHE A 160 0.70 9.59 0.45
C PHE A 160 2.23 9.54 0.34
N LYS A 161 2.95 10.42 1.02
CA LYS A 161 4.42 10.46 1.01
C LYS A 161 5.04 9.24 1.67
N VAL A 162 4.58 8.90 2.88
CA VAL A 162 5.09 7.73 3.61
C VAL A 162 4.73 6.46 2.85
N PHE A 163 3.53 6.36 2.28
CA PHE A 163 3.13 5.22 1.47
C PHE A 163 4.03 5.01 0.25
N ILE A 164 4.30 6.04 -0.56
CA ILE A 164 5.20 5.92 -1.74
C ILE A 164 6.56 5.39 -1.29
N PHE A 165 7.09 5.95 -0.22
CA PHE A 165 8.37 5.53 0.33
C PHE A 165 8.34 4.06 0.77
N GLN A 166 7.37 3.68 1.61
CA GLN A 166 7.26 2.33 2.14
C GLN A 166 6.98 1.32 1.02
N PHE A 167 6.17 1.70 0.03
CA PHE A 167 5.93 0.89 -1.17
C PHE A 167 7.26 0.56 -1.87
N VAL A 168 8.08 1.56 -2.20
CA VAL A 168 9.37 1.29 -2.86
C VAL A 168 10.31 0.50 -1.94
N ASN A 169 10.37 0.84 -0.66
CA ASN A 169 11.22 0.15 0.31
C ASN A 169 10.89 -1.35 0.45
N PHE A 170 9.61 -1.69 0.61
CA PHE A 170 9.16 -3.08 0.78
C PHE A 170 9.12 -3.88 -0.52
N TYR A 171 8.70 -3.26 -1.62
CA TYR A 171 8.50 -3.98 -2.87
C TYR A 171 9.72 -4.02 -3.79
N SER A 172 10.69 -3.11 -3.64
CA SER A 172 11.86 -3.03 -4.53
C SER A 172 12.65 -4.34 -4.63
N SER A 173 12.87 -5.03 -3.49
CA SER A 173 13.59 -6.31 -3.46
C SER A 173 12.81 -7.43 -4.18
N PRO A 174 11.53 -7.69 -3.88
CA PRO A 174 10.69 -8.60 -4.68
C PRO A 174 10.62 -8.24 -6.18
N PHE A 175 10.48 -6.94 -6.53
CA PHE A 175 10.49 -6.47 -7.92
C PHE A 175 11.81 -6.79 -8.63
N TYR A 176 12.95 -6.56 -7.96
CA TYR A 176 14.26 -6.92 -8.49
C TYR A 176 14.38 -8.43 -8.74
N VAL A 177 13.94 -9.25 -7.77
CA VAL A 177 13.98 -10.70 -7.87
C VAL A 177 13.06 -11.23 -8.97
N ALA A 178 11.92 -10.59 -9.21
CA ALA A 178 10.96 -10.99 -10.22
C ALA A 178 11.42 -10.67 -11.66
N PHE A 179 11.98 -9.47 -11.88
CA PHE A 179 12.18 -8.94 -13.23
C PHE A 179 13.64 -8.81 -13.68
N PHE A 180 14.56 -8.52 -12.76
CA PHE A 180 15.95 -8.21 -13.12
C PHE A 180 16.90 -9.38 -12.90
N LYS A 181 16.60 -10.20 -11.89
CA LYS A 181 17.40 -11.38 -11.54
C LYS A 181 17.49 -12.39 -12.69
N GLY A 182 18.70 -12.87 -12.96
CA GLY A 182 18.97 -13.91 -13.97
C GLY A 182 18.87 -13.43 -15.43
N ARG A 183 18.44 -12.18 -15.68
CA ARG A 183 18.25 -11.68 -17.06
C ARG A 183 19.51 -11.09 -17.67
N PHE A 184 20.38 -10.48 -16.85
CA PHE A 184 21.59 -9.76 -17.27
C PHE A 184 22.90 -10.51 -16.92
N VAL A 185 22.87 -11.85 -16.87
CA VAL A 185 24.04 -12.67 -16.52
C VAL A 185 25.03 -12.82 -17.70
N GLY A 186 24.53 -12.74 -18.94
CA GLY A 186 25.32 -12.96 -20.15
C GLY A 186 25.29 -14.42 -20.59
N TYR A 187 26.42 -14.94 -21.06
CA TYR A 187 26.59 -16.36 -21.45
C TYR A 187 27.98 -16.86 -21.03
N PRO A 188 28.19 -18.18 -20.91
CA PRO A 188 29.48 -18.74 -20.52
C PRO A 188 30.63 -18.22 -21.40
N GLY A 189 31.67 -17.65 -20.78
CA GLY A 189 32.80 -17.02 -21.47
C GLY A 189 32.71 -15.50 -21.63
N HIS A 190 31.50 -14.92 -21.60
CA HIS A 190 31.28 -13.47 -21.63
C HIS A 190 30.16 -13.08 -20.65
N TYR A 191 30.47 -13.17 -19.36
CA TYR A 191 29.53 -12.79 -18.29
C TYR A 191 29.42 -11.27 -18.17
N GLY A 192 28.21 -10.77 -17.91
CA GLY A 192 28.02 -9.39 -17.49
C GLY A 192 28.56 -9.22 -16.08
N THR A 193 29.58 -8.38 -15.90
CA THR A 193 30.13 -8.05 -14.59
C THR A 193 29.54 -6.73 -14.12
N LEU A 194 28.92 -6.73 -12.93
CA LEU A 194 28.51 -5.52 -12.23
C LEU A 194 29.58 -5.22 -11.18
N PHE A 195 30.30 -4.10 -11.33
CA PHE A 195 31.47 -3.75 -10.49
C PHE A 195 32.51 -4.89 -10.37
N GLY A 196 32.73 -5.64 -11.46
CA GLY A 196 33.70 -6.75 -11.50
C GLY A 196 33.21 -8.07 -10.88
N MET A 197 32.01 -8.12 -10.29
CA MET A 197 31.43 -9.33 -9.73
C MET A 197 30.41 -9.97 -10.68
N ARG A 198 30.31 -11.32 -10.65
CA ARG A 198 29.37 -12.09 -11.48
C ARG A 198 27.96 -11.96 -10.91
N ASN A 199 26.99 -11.62 -11.77
CA ASN A 199 25.57 -11.69 -11.41
C ASN A 199 25.20 -13.17 -11.13
N GLU A 200 24.94 -13.52 -9.87
CA GLU A 200 24.59 -14.88 -9.46
C GLU A 200 23.13 -15.24 -9.80
N ASP A 201 22.91 -16.48 -10.23
CA ASP A 201 21.60 -17.10 -10.33
C ASP A 201 21.09 -17.44 -8.92
N VAL A 202 20.32 -16.53 -8.32
CA VAL A 202 19.74 -16.77 -7.00
C VAL A 202 18.63 -17.83 -7.10
N SER A 203 18.54 -18.77 -6.18
CA SER A 203 17.41 -19.72 -6.11
C SER A 203 16.07 -18.98 -5.88
N SER A 204 15.03 -19.33 -6.63
CA SER A 204 13.71 -18.64 -6.61
C SER A 204 12.95 -18.70 -5.28
N LEU A 205 13.37 -19.58 -4.35
CA LEU A 205 12.77 -19.77 -3.03
C LEU A 205 13.04 -18.62 -2.04
N PHE A 206 13.99 -17.73 -2.34
CA PHE A 206 14.44 -16.65 -1.44
C PHE A 206 13.46 -15.48 -1.30
N ALA A 207 12.69 -15.15 -2.35
CA ALA A 207 11.72 -14.04 -2.28
C ALA A 207 10.52 -14.35 -1.38
N LEU A 208 10.12 -15.62 -1.34
CA LEU A 208 8.94 -16.05 -0.56
C LEU A 208 9.28 -16.24 0.92
N SER A 209 10.47 -16.76 1.23
CA SER A 209 10.92 -16.84 2.62
C SER A 209 11.20 -15.45 3.21
N ALA A 210 11.74 -14.51 2.44
CA ALA A 210 11.93 -13.14 2.91
C ALA A 210 10.60 -12.43 3.23
N LEU A 211 9.54 -12.67 2.44
CA LEU A 211 8.20 -12.12 2.68
C LEU A 211 7.59 -12.65 3.99
N ILE A 212 7.64 -13.97 4.18
CA ILE A 212 7.13 -14.64 5.39
C ILE A 212 7.96 -14.26 6.62
N VAL A 213 9.29 -14.16 6.48
CA VAL A 213 10.17 -13.70 7.56
C VAL A 213 9.86 -12.25 7.90
N CYS A 214 9.71 -11.33 6.94
CA CYS A 214 9.36 -9.95 7.23
C CYS A 214 8.04 -9.87 8.00
N ILE A 215 6.95 -10.47 7.48
CA ILE A 215 5.62 -10.41 8.12
C ILE A 215 5.65 -11.03 9.54
N THR A 216 6.27 -12.21 9.70
CA THR A 216 6.37 -12.84 11.03
C THR A 216 7.26 -12.05 11.99
N PHE A 217 8.32 -11.40 11.51
CA PHE A 217 9.20 -10.58 12.34
C PHE A 217 8.57 -9.24 12.71
N PHE A 218 7.77 -8.62 11.84
CA PHE A 218 7.01 -7.40 12.17
C PHE A 218 6.04 -7.68 13.31
N LEU A 219 5.29 -8.78 13.26
CA LEU A 219 4.40 -9.21 14.34
C LEU A 219 5.17 -9.50 15.65
N LEU A 220 6.34 -10.14 15.55
CA LEU A 220 7.19 -10.43 16.71
C LEU A 220 7.78 -9.15 17.33
N ILE A 221 8.18 -8.18 16.51
CA ILE A 221 8.69 -6.88 16.97
C ILE A 221 7.55 -6.07 17.60
N LYS A 222 6.35 -6.07 17.00
CA LYS A 222 5.14 -5.41 17.53
C LYS A 222 4.82 -5.99 18.92
N ALA A 223 4.73 -7.31 19.02
CA ALA A 223 4.51 -8.02 20.28
C ALA A 223 5.62 -7.77 21.32
N TRP A 224 6.89 -7.69 20.90
CA TRP A 224 8.01 -7.42 21.80
C TRP A 224 8.02 -5.96 22.30
N ARG A 225 7.77 -4.98 21.42
CA ARG A 225 7.67 -3.56 21.77
C ARG A 225 6.49 -3.31 22.71
N GLN A 226 5.33 -3.91 22.44
CA GLN A 226 4.15 -3.85 23.31
C GLN A 226 4.44 -4.45 24.69
N LYS A 227 5.06 -5.64 24.74
CA LYS A 227 5.41 -6.30 26.00
C LYS A 227 6.43 -5.48 26.81
N LYS A 228 7.37 -4.80 26.15
CA LYS A 228 8.34 -3.91 26.80
C LYS A 228 7.68 -2.64 27.34
N ALA A 229 6.81 -2.00 26.57
CA ALA A 229 6.06 -0.83 27.00
C ALA A 229 5.18 -1.15 28.23
N LEU A 230 4.43 -2.25 28.18
CA LEU A 230 3.61 -2.73 29.30
C LEU A 230 4.44 -3.08 30.55
N SER A 231 5.65 -3.64 30.36
CA SER A 231 6.54 -3.96 31.48
C SER A 231 7.12 -2.71 32.16
N SER A 232 7.32 -1.62 31.40
CA SER A 232 7.79 -0.34 31.94
C SER A 232 6.71 0.32 32.78
N VAL A 233 5.46 0.32 32.28
CA VAL A 233 4.29 0.85 32.99
C VAL A 233 4.04 0.07 34.29
N LYS A 234 4.02 -1.28 34.24
CA LYS A 234 3.84 -2.12 35.44
C LYS A 234 4.93 -1.97 36.50
N LYS A 235 6.15 -1.57 36.13
CA LYS A 235 7.26 -1.40 37.07
C LYS A 235 7.16 -0.10 37.89
N ALA A 236 6.36 0.87 37.45
CA ALA A 236 6.07 2.09 38.20
C ALA A 236 5.05 1.88 39.34
N GLN A 237 4.35 0.75 39.36
CA GLN A 237 3.15 0.50 40.17
C GLN A 237 3.42 -0.04 41.60
N SER A 238 4.51 0.37 42.24
CA SER A 238 4.80 -0.06 43.62
C SER A 238 4.33 0.97 44.67
N GLY A 239 3.03 0.92 45.01
CA GLY A 239 2.49 1.52 46.23
C GLY A 239 1.23 2.37 46.02
N LEU A 240 0.12 1.97 46.68
CA LEU A 240 -1.26 2.49 46.62
C LEU A 240 -2.08 2.14 45.36
N GLU A 241 -3.40 1.90 45.54
CA GLU A 241 -4.35 1.74 44.43
C GLU A 241 -4.52 3.10 43.72
N PRO A 242 -4.08 3.22 42.46
CA PRO A 242 -4.14 4.49 41.72
C PRO A 242 -5.59 4.84 41.35
N GLN A 243 -5.89 6.14 41.29
CA GLN A 243 -7.18 6.62 40.80
C GLN A 243 -7.36 6.29 39.31
N ARG A 244 -8.61 6.21 38.82
CA ARG A 244 -8.88 5.81 37.42
C ARG A 244 -8.18 6.68 36.37
N TRP A 245 -8.10 7.99 36.60
CA TRP A 245 -7.42 8.89 35.66
C TRP A 245 -5.88 8.75 35.70
N GLU A 246 -5.31 8.32 36.83
CA GLU A 246 -3.87 8.00 36.93
C GLU A 246 -3.56 6.73 36.13
N GLN A 247 -4.44 5.72 36.25
CA GLN A 247 -4.35 4.49 35.44
C GLN A 247 -4.45 4.79 33.94
N ASP A 248 -5.39 5.66 33.53
CA ASP A 248 -5.55 6.05 32.13
C ASP A 248 -4.39 6.92 31.60
N TYR A 249 -3.75 7.71 32.48
CA TYR A 249 -2.60 8.54 32.12
C TYR A 249 -1.31 7.72 31.95
N GLU A 250 -1.21 6.58 32.62
CA GLU A 250 -0.10 5.62 32.45
C GLU A 250 -0.18 4.82 31.13
N LEU A 251 -1.33 4.81 30.46
CA LEU A 251 -1.52 4.13 29.17
C LEU A 251 -0.84 4.87 28.02
N ILE A 252 -0.61 4.15 26.92
CA ILE A 252 0.03 4.68 25.72
C ILE A 252 -0.95 5.61 25.00
N GLU A 253 -0.49 6.78 24.56
CA GLU A 253 -1.31 7.68 23.74
C GLU A 253 -1.55 7.10 22.35
N CYS A 254 -2.79 7.23 21.85
CA CYS A 254 -3.15 6.78 20.52
C CYS A 254 -2.76 7.86 19.49
N GLU A 255 -1.70 7.63 18.72
CA GLU A 255 -1.16 8.56 17.71
C GLU A 255 -1.93 8.55 16.36
N GLY A 256 -3.00 7.75 16.27
CA GLY A 256 -3.86 7.64 15.08
C GLY A 256 -3.99 6.21 14.56
N LEU A 257 -4.52 6.07 13.34
CA LEU A 257 -4.74 4.79 12.65
C LEU A 257 -3.79 4.58 11.44
N PHE A 258 -2.82 5.47 11.28
CA PHE A 258 -1.96 5.50 10.10
C PHE A 258 -1.17 4.20 9.93
N ASP A 259 -0.51 3.73 11.00
CA ASP A 259 0.32 2.52 10.94
C ASP A 259 -0.51 1.26 10.70
N GLU A 260 -1.71 1.19 11.29
CA GLU A 260 -2.68 0.11 11.08
C GLU A 260 -3.13 0.03 9.62
N TYR A 261 -3.50 1.15 9.01
CA TYR A 261 -3.87 1.16 7.59
C TYR A 261 -2.68 0.88 6.68
N LEU A 262 -1.50 1.44 6.97
CA LEU A 262 -0.29 1.21 6.20
C LEU A 262 0.03 -0.29 6.12
N GLU A 263 -0.06 -1.00 7.25
CA GLU A 263 0.16 -2.45 7.33
C GLU A 263 -0.82 -3.22 6.43
N ILE A 264 -2.12 -2.92 6.53
CA ILE A 264 -3.17 -3.61 5.75
C ILE A 264 -3.03 -3.33 4.26
N VAL A 265 -2.71 -2.09 3.87
CA VAL A 265 -2.56 -1.67 2.46
C VAL A 265 -1.31 -2.30 1.84
N LEU A 266 -0.19 -2.36 2.57
CA LEU A 266 0.99 -3.09 2.14
C LEU A 266 0.70 -4.59 2.02
N GLN A 267 -0.05 -5.18 2.96
CA GLN A 267 -0.46 -6.58 2.83
C GLN A 267 -1.33 -6.82 1.59
N PHE A 268 -2.28 -5.92 1.30
CA PHE A 268 -3.12 -5.98 0.10
C PHE A 268 -2.29 -5.95 -1.19
N GLY A 269 -1.28 -5.09 -1.27
CA GLY A 269 -0.39 -5.05 -2.43
C GLY A 269 0.41 -6.36 -2.60
N PHE A 270 0.90 -6.98 -1.53
CA PHE A 270 1.57 -8.29 -1.63
C PHE A 270 0.63 -9.39 -2.15
N ILE A 271 -0.64 -9.39 -1.73
CA ILE A 271 -1.65 -10.35 -2.19
C ILE A 271 -1.99 -10.12 -3.67
N THR A 272 -2.04 -8.88 -4.13
CA THR A 272 -2.54 -8.57 -5.48
C THR A 272 -1.43 -8.57 -6.52
N ILE A 273 -0.27 -7.95 -6.23
CA ILE A 273 0.82 -7.72 -7.19
C ILE A 273 1.58 -9.02 -7.51
N PHE A 274 1.80 -9.90 -6.53
CA PHE A 274 2.69 -11.07 -6.67
C PHE A 274 1.97 -12.42 -6.71
N VAL A 275 0.65 -12.43 -6.86
CA VAL A 275 -0.14 -13.69 -6.78
C VAL A 275 0.16 -14.68 -7.89
N ALA A 276 0.53 -14.20 -9.09
CA ALA A 276 0.94 -15.09 -10.18
C ALA A 276 2.22 -15.88 -9.82
N ALA A 277 3.09 -15.32 -8.99
CA ALA A 277 4.29 -16.00 -8.49
C ALA A 277 3.99 -16.89 -7.27
N PHE A 278 3.02 -16.50 -6.43
CA PHE A 278 2.67 -17.22 -5.21
C PHE A 278 1.17 -17.27 -4.93
N PRO A 279 0.48 -18.34 -5.36
CA PRO A 279 -0.96 -18.48 -5.19
C PRO A 279 -1.43 -18.63 -3.73
N LEU A 280 -0.56 -19.04 -2.80
CA LEU A 280 -0.91 -19.23 -1.38
C LEU A 280 -0.89 -17.93 -0.56
N ALA A 281 -0.50 -16.78 -1.14
CA ALA A 281 -0.46 -15.49 -0.45
C ALA A 281 -1.79 -15.12 0.24
N PRO A 282 -2.98 -15.29 -0.40
CA PRO A 282 -4.24 -14.93 0.24
C PRO A 282 -4.55 -15.75 1.50
N LEU A 283 -4.11 -17.01 1.57
CA LEU A 283 -4.32 -17.86 2.74
C LEU A 283 -3.52 -17.35 3.94
N PHE A 284 -2.25 -16.98 3.72
CA PHE A 284 -1.40 -16.40 4.77
C PHE A 284 -1.93 -15.05 5.23
N ALA A 285 -2.39 -14.22 4.31
CA ALA A 285 -3.05 -12.96 4.63
C ALA A 285 -4.33 -13.14 5.46
N LEU A 286 -5.14 -14.16 5.15
CA LEU A 286 -6.35 -14.47 5.92
C LEU A 286 -6.01 -14.86 7.37
N LEU A 287 -5.01 -15.73 7.54
CA LEU A 287 -4.54 -16.13 8.88
C LEU A 287 -3.96 -14.94 9.65
N ASN A 288 -3.22 -14.06 8.98
CA ASN A 288 -2.71 -12.83 9.58
C ASN A 288 -3.87 -11.94 10.05
N ASN A 289 -4.81 -11.63 9.15
CA ASN A 289 -5.97 -10.78 9.47
C ASN A 289 -6.83 -11.37 10.60
N TRP A 290 -6.96 -12.69 10.68
CA TRP A 290 -7.72 -13.33 11.75
C TRP A 290 -7.09 -13.11 13.13
N ALA A 291 -5.76 -13.20 13.21
CA ALA A 291 -5.03 -12.86 14.43
C ALA A 291 -5.03 -11.34 14.68
N GLU A 292 -4.81 -10.54 13.64
CA GLU A 292 -4.66 -9.09 13.72
C GLU A 292 -5.91 -8.41 14.27
N VAL A 293 -7.10 -8.80 13.82
CA VAL A 293 -8.37 -8.27 14.37
C VAL A 293 -8.47 -8.46 15.89
N ARG A 294 -7.93 -9.56 16.42
CA ARG A 294 -7.92 -9.82 17.88
C ARG A 294 -6.82 -9.06 18.59
N LEU A 295 -5.63 -8.96 17.99
CA LEU A 295 -4.50 -8.22 18.55
C LEU A 295 -4.77 -6.71 18.59
N ASP A 296 -5.33 -6.14 17.51
CA ASP A 296 -5.74 -4.75 17.47
C ASP A 296 -6.88 -4.47 18.47
N ALA A 297 -7.87 -5.35 18.56
CA ALA A 297 -8.92 -5.22 19.57
C ALA A 297 -8.35 -5.20 21.01
N HIS A 298 -7.38 -6.06 21.31
CA HIS A 298 -6.69 -6.05 22.60
C HIS A 298 -5.88 -4.75 22.80
N LYS A 299 -5.18 -4.29 21.77
CA LYS A 299 -4.40 -3.04 21.79
C LYS A 299 -5.29 -1.84 22.15
N PHE A 300 -6.42 -1.68 21.46
CA PHE A 300 -7.37 -0.59 21.71
C PHE A 300 -8.07 -0.65 23.06
N VAL A 301 -8.33 -1.86 23.58
CA VAL A 301 -9.08 -2.02 24.84
C VAL A 301 -8.16 -2.01 26.07
N CYS A 302 -6.93 -2.49 25.96
CA CYS A 302 -6.06 -2.74 27.11
C CYS A 302 -4.76 -1.93 27.14
N GLU A 303 -4.28 -1.39 26.01
CA GLU A 303 -2.96 -0.74 25.93
C GLU A 303 -3.05 0.77 25.67
N TYR A 304 -4.00 1.20 24.85
CA TYR A 304 -4.18 2.61 24.51
C TYR A 304 -5.07 3.36 25.49
N ARG A 305 -4.71 4.63 25.72
CA ARG A 305 -5.63 5.63 26.26
C ARG A 305 -6.76 5.83 25.24
N ARG A 306 -7.98 6.02 25.74
CA ARG A 306 -9.16 6.25 24.91
C ARG A 306 -8.94 7.46 23.98
N PRO A 307 -9.00 7.27 22.65
CA PRO A 307 -8.88 8.38 21.70
C PRO A 307 -10.14 9.25 21.71
N VAL A 308 -10.00 10.49 21.26
CA VAL A 308 -11.15 11.37 20.99
C VAL A 308 -11.85 10.86 19.73
N ALA A 309 -13.17 10.76 19.78
CA ALA A 309 -13.93 10.27 18.63
C ALA A 309 -14.06 11.36 17.58
N GLU A 310 -13.52 11.11 16.40
CA GLU A 310 -13.62 11.98 15.23
C GLU A 310 -14.62 11.40 14.22
N ARG A 311 -15.35 12.29 13.53
CA ARG A 311 -16.27 11.88 12.47
C ARG A 311 -15.49 11.80 11.16
N ALA A 312 -15.57 10.66 10.48
CA ALA A 312 -14.99 10.46 9.16
C ALA A 312 -16.02 9.81 8.23
N GLN A 313 -16.09 10.28 6.99
CA GLN A 313 -17.02 9.76 5.98
C GLN A 313 -16.48 8.50 5.28
N ASN A 314 -15.16 8.39 5.16
CA ASN A 314 -14.47 7.34 4.41
C ASN A 314 -13.06 7.13 4.98
N ILE A 315 -12.30 6.24 4.35
CA ILE A 315 -10.92 5.92 4.72
C ILE A 315 -9.90 6.90 4.11
N GLY A 316 -10.33 8.03 3.54
CA GLY A 316 -9.48 9.06 2.94
C GLY A 316 -8.63 8.57 1.76
N VAL A 317 -7.40 9.09 1.66
CA VAL A 317 -6.44 8.77 0.59
C VAL A 317 -6.13 7.27 0.46
N TRP A 318 -6.34 6.47 1.52
CA TRP A 318 -6.11 5.02 1.48
C TRP A 318 -6.94 4.31 0.41
N PHE A 319 -8.15 4.78 0.12
CA PHE A 319 -8.97 4.21 -0.94
C PHE A 319 -8.33 4.42 -2.32
N ILE A 320 -7.86 5.65 -2.59
CA ILE A 320 -7.16 6.01 -3.83
C ILE A 320 -5.89 5.15 -3.99
N ILE A 321 -5.16 4.93 -2.89
CA ILE A 321 -3.98 4.07 -2.88
C ILE A 321 -4.34 2.62 -3.23
N LEU A 322 -5.38 2.05 -2.62
CA LEU A 322 -5.83 0.68 -2.90
C LEU A 322 -6.28 0.51 -4.35
N GLU A 323 -6.99 1.50 -4.89
CA GLU A 323 -7.39 1.53 -6.29
C GLU A 323 -6.16 1.56 -7.22
N ALA A 324 -5.19 2.45 -6.96
CA ALA A 324 -3.95 2.52 -7.73
C ALA A 324 -3.16 1.20 -7.66
N LEU A 325 -3.06 0.57 -6.48
CA LEU A 325 -2.44 -0.74 -6.31
C LEU A 325 -3.15 -1.83 -7.12
N SER A 326 -4.48 -1.81 -7.18
CA SER A 326 -5.24 -2.77 -7.97
C SER A 326 -4.93 -2.65 -9.47
N HIS A 327 -4.79 -1.43 -10.00
CA HIS A 327 -4.41 -1.18 -11.39
C HIS A 327 -2.97 -1.62 -11.67
N VAL A 328 -2.02 -1.24 -10.81
CA VAL A 328 -0.62 -1.68 -10.91
C VAL A 328 -0.50 -3.20 -10.87
N SER A 329 -1.33 -3.88 -10.05
CA SER A 329 -1.33 -5.33 -9.94
C SER A 329 -1.65 -6.04 -11.26
N VAL A 330 -2.53 -5.48 -12.10
CA VAL A 330 -2.86 -6.05 -13.43
C VAL A 330 -1.61 -6.09 -14.30
N LEU A 331 -0.91 -4.95 -14.38
CA LEU A 331 0.30 -4.81 -15.16
C LEU A 331 1.38 -5.77 -14.66
N VAL A 332 1.68 -5.74 -13.36
CA VAL A 332 2.75 -6.57 -12.78
C VAL A 332 2.49 -8.07 -12.95
N ASN A 333 1.24 -8.53 -12.77
CA ASN A 333 0.89 -9.93 -13.01
C ASN A 333 1.06 -10.32 -14.49
N ALA A 334 0.73 -9.43 -15.44
CA ALA A 334 0.97 -9.68 -16.86
C ALA A 334 2.46 -9.89 -17.15
N PHE A 335 3.31 -9.01 -16.61
CA PHE A 335 4.76 -9.11 -16.73
C PHE A 335 5.32 -10.36 -16.05
N LEU A 336 4.84 -10.73 -14.86
CA LEU A 336 5.24 -11.94 -14.14
C LEU A 336 4.95 -13.21 -14.96
N ILE A 337 3.74 -13.30 -15.52
CA ILE A 337 3.34 -14.45 -16.35
C ILE A 337 4.17 -14.48 -17.64
N ALA A 338 4.44 -13.32 -18.25
CA ALA A 338 5.16 -13.27 -19.52
C ALA A 338 6.67 -13.60 -19.38
N PHE A 339 7.33 -13.02 -18.37
CA PHE A 339 8.79 -13.07 -18.26
C PHE A 339 9.30 -14.07 -17.21
N THR A 340 8.59 -14.24 -16.11
CA THR A 340 9.04 -15.08 -14.99
C THR A 340 8.53 -16.52 -15.12
N SER A 341 7.34 -16.73 -15.70
CA SER A 341 6.78 -18.06 -15.93
C SER A 341 7.32 -18.74 -17.20
N ASP A 342 7.45 -20.06 -17.17
CA ASP A 342 7.75 -20.90 -18.33
C ASP A 342 6.49 -21.20 -19.18
N PHE A 343 5.36 -20.55 -18.91
CA PHE A 343 4.09 -20.74 -19.63
C PHE A 343 4.20 -20.42 -21.13
N LEU A 344 4.61 -19.19 -21.49
CA LEU A 344 4.68 -18.77 -22.90
C LEU A 344 5.71 -19.54 -23.74
N PRO A 345 6.93 -19.83 -23.25
CA PRO A 345 7.89 -20.66 -23.98
C PRO A 345 7.34 -22.07 -24.28
N ARG A 346 6.63 -22.69 -23.33
CA ARG A 346 5.99 -24.00 -23.52
C ARG A 346 4.88 -23.93 -24.57
N LEU A 347 4.03 -22.91 -24.49
CA LEU A 347 2.94 -22.69 -25.45
C LEU A 347 3.48 -22.49 -26.87
N LEU A 348 4.53 -21.69 -27.04
CA LEU A 348 5.19 -21.49 -28.34
C LEU A 348 5.77 -22.79 -28.88
N TYR A 349 6.37 -23.62 -28.03
CA TYR A 349 6.91 -24.92 -28.43
C TYR A 349 5.80 -25.88 -28.88
N GLN A 350 4.71 -25.96 -28.11
CA GLN A 350 3.54 -26.79 -28.47
C GLN A 350 2.94 -26.39 -29.81
N TYR A 351 2.84 -25.08 -30.06
CA TYR A 351 2.29 -24.56 -31.31
C TYR A 351 3.19 -24.84 -32.53
N LYS A 352 4.52 -24.83 -32.37
CA LYS A 352 5.46 -24.94 -33.49
C LYS A 352 5.98 -26.35 -33.77
N PHE A 353 6.17 -27.16 -32.73
CA PHE A 353 6.89 -28.43 -32.84
C PHE A 353 5.97 -29.62 -32.53
N ASP A 354 5.58 -29.76 -31.27
CA ASP A 354 4.82 -30.92 -30.80
C ASP A 354 3.98 -30.60 -29.57
N ASN A 355 2.72 -31.03 -29.57
CA ASN A 355 1.75 -30.78 -28.51
C ASN A 355 2.14 -31.45 -27.18
N ASP A 356 2.89 -32.56 -27.20
CA ASP A 356 3.20 -33.38 -26.01
C ASP A 356 4.47 -32.91 -25.24
N LEU A 357 5.07 -31.77 -25.64
CA LEU A 357 6.32 -31.23 -25.07
C LEU A 357 7.53 -32.19 -25.08
N HIS A 358 7.47 -33.30 -25.82
CA HIS A 358 8.58 -34.23 -25.94
C HIS A 358 9.80 -33.52 -26.56
N GLY A 359 10.91 -33.46 -25.81
CA GLY A 359 12.12 -32.77 -26.24
C GLY A 359 12.20 -31.28 -25.90
N TYR A 360 11.21 -30.70 -25.20
CA TYR A 360 11.20 -29.28 -24.81
C TYR A 360 12.47 -28.85 -24.05
N VAL A 361 12.94 -29.68 -23.12
CA VAL A 361 14.17 -29.38 -22.35
C VAL A 361 15.39 -29.32 -23.27
N ASN A 362 15.47 -30.22 -24.26
CA ASN A 362 16.58 -30.24 -25.21
C ASN A 362 16.54 -29.01 -26.13
N PHE A 363 15.34 -28.55 -26.51
CA PHE A 363 15.13 -27.33 -27.30
C PHE A 363 15.46 -26.05 -26.52
N THR A 364 15.18 -26.01 -25.23
CA THR A 364 15.36 -24.81 -24.39
C THR A 364 16.83 -24.57 -24.00
N LEU A 365 17.68 -25.59 -24.15
CA LEU A 365 19.09 -25.56 -23.78
C LEU A 365 19.97 -25.18 -24.98
N ALA A 366 20.79 -24.14 -24.84
CA ALA A 366 21.83 -23.78 -25.79
C ALA A 366 23.18 -24.38 -25.38
N TYR A 367 24.05 -24.64 -26.37
CA TYR A 367 25.43 -25.07 -26.13
C TYR A 367 26.30 -23.88 -25.75
N ALA A 368 27.21 -24.09 -24.79
CA ALA A 368 28.22 -23.09 -24.45
C ALA A 368 29.18 -22.87 -25.64
N PRO A 369 29.67 -21.63 -25.86
CA PRO A 369 30.59 -21.35 -26.95
C PRO A 369 31.84 -22.24 -26.89
N PRO A 370 32.42 -22.63 -28.05
CA PRO A 370 33.58 -23.51 -28.09
C PRO A 370 34.75 -23.00 -27.25
N SER A 371 34.98 -21.68 -27.22
CA SER A 371 36.03 -21.03 -26.41
C SER A 371 35.95 -21.38 -24.92
N TYR A 372 34.74 -21.45 -24.36
CA TYR A 372 34.52 -21.83 -22.97
C TYR A 372 34.67 -23.35 -22.77
N ASN A 373 34.23 -24.14 -23.74
CA ASN A 373 34.27 -25.61 -23.70
C ASN A 373 35.72 -26.15 -23.70
N TYR A 374 36.62 -25.55 -24.50
CA TYR A 374 38.05 -25.91 -24.47
C TYR A 374 38.69 -25.71 -23.09
N SER A 375 38.28 -24.68 -22.35
CA SER A 375 38.80 -24.41 -21.00
C SER A 375 38.21 -25.33 -19.91
N SER A 376 37.01 -25.86 -20.11
CA SER A 376 36.25 -26.59 -19.09
C SER A 376 36.26 -28.12 -19.27
N HIS A 377 36.94 -28.64 -20.30
CA HIS A 377 37.08 -30.08 -20.57
C HIS A 377 35.73 -30.83 -20.64
N GLY A 378 34.68 -30.23 -21.23
CA GLY A 378 33.40 -30.91 -21.42
C GLY A 378 32.28 -30.02 -21.97
N MET A 379 31.43 -30.59 -22.84
CA MET A 379 30.28 -29.88 -23.43
C MET A 379 29.25 -29.51 -22.36
N CYS A 380 29.14 -28.22 -22.03
CA CYS A 380 28.12 -27.68 -21.12
C CYS A 380 26.94 -27.09 -21.89
N ARG A 381 25.74 -27.20 -21.31
CA ARG A 381 24.51 -26.58 -21.80
C ARG A 381 23.95 -25.60 -20.76
N TYR A 382 23.31 -24.54 -21.22
CA TYR A 382 22.69 -23.52 -20.35
C TYR A 382 21.34 -23.09 -20.92
N LYS A 383 20.44 -22.60 -20.05
CA LYS A 383 19.09 -22.16 -20.44
C LYS A 383 19.17 -20.81 -21.15
N ALA A 384 19.18 -20.81 -22.48
CA ALA A 384 19.12 -19.61 -23.30
C ALA A 384 18.70 -19.94 -24.74
N PHE A 385 18.13 -18.95 -25.44
CA PHE A 385 17.84 -19.04 -26.87
C PHE A 385 18.95 -18.33 -27.66
N ARG A 386 20.13 -18.95 -27.66
CA ARG A 386 21.34 -18.45 -28.34
C ARG A 386 21.92 -19.53 -29.23
N ASP A 387 22.59 -19.09 -30.28
CA ASP A 387 23.36 -19.93 -31.19
C ASP A 387 24.73 -20.27 -30.59
N ASP A 388 25.46 -21.20 -31.20
CA ASP A 388 26.79 -21.66 -30.72
C ASP A 388 27.82 -20.52 -30.63
N ASN A 389 27.64 -19.48 -31.46
CA ASN A 389 28.46 -18.26 -31.47
C ASN A 389 28.06 -17.23 -30.39
N GLY A 390 27.00 -17.49 -29.61
CA GLY A 390 26.51 -16.61 -28.54
C GLY A 390 25.49 -15.55 -28.98
N ASN A 391 25.14 -15.49 -30.27
CA ASN A 391 24.12 -14.57 -30.81
C ASN A 391 22.70 -15.06 -30.52
N TYR A 392 21.74 -14.14 -30.39
CA TYR A 392 20.33 -14.49 -30.19
C TYR A 392 19.74 -15.13 -31.44
N THR A 393 19.03 -16.26 -31.27
CA THR A 393 18.36 -16.95 -32.38
C THR A 393 17.05 -16.27 -32.75
N LEU A 394 16.48 -16.59 -33.92
CA LEU A 394 15.16 -16.10 -34.34
C LEU A 394 14.07 -16.45 -33.31
N VAL A 395 14.15 -17.64 -32.72
CA VAL A 395 13.24 -18.13 -31.66
C VAL A 395 13.19 -17.18 -30.47
N TYR A 396 14.33 -16.57 -30.10
CA TYR A 396 14.37 -15.59 -29.02
C TYR A 396 13.49 -14.37 -29.31
N TRP A 397 13.61 -13.82 -30.52
CA TRP A 397 12.86 -12.64 -30.95
C TRP A 397 11.38 -12.93 -31.13
N GLU A 398 11.03 -14.10 -31.65
CA GLU A 398 9.64 -14.56 -31.73
C GLU A 398 9.03 -14.71 -30.34
N LEU A 399 9.75 -15.34 -29.40
CA LEU A 399 9.29 -15.47 -28.02
C LEU A 399 9.12 -14.10 -27.35
N LEU A 400 10.02 -13.15 -27.62
CA LEU A 400 9.91 -11.79 -27.12
C LEU A 400 8.66 -11.08 -27.69
N ALA A 401 8.38 -11.23 -28.98
CA ALA A 401 7.19 -10.69 -29.61
C ALA A 401 5.90 -11.29 -29.02
N VAL A 402 5.86 -12.61 -28.81
CA VAL A 402 4.74 -13.30 -28.15
C VAL A 402 4.55 -12.81 -26.72
N ARG A 403 5.64 -12.60 -25.95
CA ARG A 403 5.59 -12.04 -24.60
C ARG A 403 4.97 -10.66 -24.56
N LEU A 404 5.43 -9.75 -25.43
CA LEU A 404 4.91 -8.39 -25.49
C LEU A 404 3.45 -8.35 -25.97
N GLY A 405 3.11 -9.15 -26.99
CA GLY A 405 1.73 -9.30 -27.46
C GLY A 405 0.79 -9.84 -26.38
N PHE A 406 1.25 -10.83 -25.60
CA PHE A 406 0.50 -11.36 -24.46
C PHE A 406 0.25 -10.28 -23.40
N ILE A 407 1.25 -9.48 -23.04
CA ILE A 407 1.10 -8.42 -22.03
C ILE A 407 0.04 -7.42 -22.48
N ILE A 408 0.12 -6.92 -23.71
CA ILE A 408 -0.84 -5.96 -24.26
C ILE A 408 -2.25 -6.56 -24.26
N ALA A 409 -2.41 -7.79 -24.75
CA ALA A 409 -3.71 -8.46 -24.80
C ALA A 409 -4.29 -8.70 -23.39
N PHE A 410 -3.47 -9.21 -22.47
CA PHE A 410 -3.87 -9.46 -21.08
C PHE A 410 -4.32 -8.17 -20.39
N GLU A 411 -3.52 -7.11 -20.51
CA GLU A 411 -3.80 -5.80 -19.93
C GLU A 411 -5.13 -5.23 -20.44
N HIS A 412 -5.33 -5.15 -21.76
CA HIS A 412 -6.54 -4.57 -22.35
C HIS A 412 -7.80 -5.39 -22.02
N VAL A 413 -7.70 -6.72 -22.04
CA VAL A 413 -8.84 -7.59 -21.69
C VAL A 413 -9.23 -7.42 -20.24
N VAL A 414 -8.24 -7.43 -19.33
CA VAL A 414 -8.52 -7.29 -17.90
C VAL A 414 -9.09 -5.90 -17.61
N PHE A 415 -8.46 -4.81 -18.07
CA PHE A 415 -8.98 -3.46 -17.86
C PHE A 415 -10.37 -3.24 -18.47
N PHE A 416 -10.63 -3.80 -19.65
CA PHE A 416 -11.96 -3.74 -20.25
C PHE A 416 -13.01 -4.38 -19.33
N VAL A 417 -12.74 -5.60 -18.85
CA VAL A 417 -13.68 -6.29 -17.94
C VAL A 417 -13.80 -5.57 -16.61
N LEU A 418 -12.72 -5.00 -16.08
CA LEU A 418 -12.77 -4.18 -14.85
C LEU A 418 -13.67 -2.96 -15.02
N ARG A 419 -13.57 -2.26 -16.15
CA ARG A 419 -14.44 -1.11 -16.45
C ARG A 419 -15.89 -1.50 -16.66
N VAL A 420 -16.15 -2.70 -17.19
CA VAL A 420 -17.52 -3.25 -17.27
C VAL A 420 -18.07 -3.52 -15.88
N ILE A 421 -17.27 -4.07 -14.95
CA ILE A 421 -17.71 -4.33 -13.57
C ILE A 421 -18.05 -3.02 -12.85
N ASP A 422 -17.16 -2.02 -12.94
CA ASP A 422 -17.36 -0.68 -12.37
C ASP A 422 -18.62 -0.02 -12.94
N TRP A 423 -18.84 -0.13 -14.26
CA TRP A 423 -20.07 0.37 -14.89
C TRP A 423 -21.35 -0.37 -14.44
N MET A 424 -21.26 -1.66 -14.16
CA MET A 424 -22.42 -2.49 -13.78
C MET A 424 -22.79 -2.36 -12.29
N VAL A 425 -21.84 -2.06 -11.42
CA VAL A 425 -22.05 -2.05 -9.97
C VAL A 425 -22.08 -0.60 -9.47
N PRO A 426 -23.25 -0.05 -9.10
CA PRO A 426 -23.31 1.31 -8.60
C PRO A 426 -22.67 1.43 -7.21
N ASP A 427 -21.95 2.53 -6.98
CA ASP A 427 -21.25 2.86 -5.72
C ASP A 427 -22.17 2.92 -4.50
N VAL A 428 -23.41 3.39 -4.69
CA VAL A 428 -24.42 3.51 -3.64
C VAL A 428 -25.53 2.51 -3.89
N PRO A 429 -25.92 1.69 -2.89
CA PRO A 429 -27.03 0.76 -3.07
C PRO A 429 -28.36 1.52 -3.27
N GLU A 430 -29.19 1.06 -4.20
CA GLU A 430 -30.46 1.70 -4.57
C GLU A 430 -31.40 1.94 -3.38
N SER A 431 -31.46 0.99 -2.45
CA SER A 431 -32.27 1.12 -1.22
C SER A 431 -31.84 2.30 -0.35
N LEU A 432 -30.54 2.58 -0.30
CA LEU A 432 -29.99 3.71 0.42
C LEU A 432 -30.22 5.01 -0.35
N GLU A 433 -30.05 5.00 -1.66
CA GLU A 433 -30.32 6.18 -2.49
C GLU A 433 -31.77 6.64 -2.35
N LEU A 434 -32.73 5.71 -2.38
CA LEU A 434 -34.14 6.00 -2.14
C LEU A 434 -34.40 6.55 -0.75
N LYS A 435 -33.71 6.01 0.27
CA LYS A 435 -33.82 6.47 1.66
C LYS A 435 -33.32 7.91 1.80
N ILE A 436 -32.13 8.22 1.27
CA ILE A 436 -31.54 9.57 1.26
C ILE A 436 -32.46 10.54 0.51
N LYS A 437 -32.98 10.16 -0.65
CA LYS A 437 -33.94 10.98 -1.42
C LYS A 437 -35.19 11.29 -0.61
N ARG A 438 -35.73 10.31 0.12
CA ARG A 438 -36.91 10.48 0.97
C ARG A 438 -36.64 11.41 2.15
N GLU A 439 -35.51 11.24 2.84
CA GLU A 439 -35.10 12.10 3.95
C GLU A 439 -34.91 13.55 3.49
N ARG A 440 -34.22 13.76 2.36
CA ARG A 440 -34.06 15.09 1.77
C ARG A 440 -35.38 15.73 1.36
N TYR A 441 -36.32 14.95 0.82
CA TYR A 441 -37.66 15.44 0.48
C TYR A 441 -38.42 15.91 1.73
N LEU A 442 -38.43 15.10 2.79
CA LEU A 442 -39.09 15.44 4.05
C LEU A 442 -38.45 16.66 4.73
N ALA A 443 -37.12 16.78 4.70
CA ALA A 443 -36.40 17.94 5.24
C ALA A 443 -36.76 19.23 4.49
N LYS A 444 -36.84 19.19 3.15
CA LYS A 444 -37.28 20.33 2.34
C LYS A 444 -38.73 20.73 2.63
N GLN A 445 -39.61 19.74 2.79
CA GLN A 445 -41.00 20.00 3.15
C GLN A 445 -41.11 20.68 4.52
N ALA A 446 -40.41 20.15 5.54
CA ALA A 446 -40.40 20.74 6.88
C ALA A 446 -39.84 22.17 6.90
N LEU A 447 -38.82 22.47 6.06
CA LEU A 447 -38.29 23.82 5.93
C LEU A 447 -39.33 24.79 5.31
N ALA A 448 -40.03 24.35 4.27
CA ALA A 448 -41.07 25.15 3.62
C ALA A 448 -42.24 25.43 4.58
N ASP A 449 -42.71 24.42 5.30
CA ASP A 449 -43.79 24.54 6.29
C ASP A 449 -43.40 25.50 7.43
N ASN A 450 -42.15 25.44 7.91
CA ASN A 450 -41.62 26.37 8.91
C ASN A 450 -41.55 27.81 8.38
N GLN A 451 -41.14 28.00 7.13
CA GLN A 451 -41.06 29.31 6.51
C GLN A 451 -42.47 29.91 6.31
N GLU A 452 -43.46 29.09 5.93
CA GLU A 452 -44.85 29.51 5.86
C GLU A 452 -45.40 29.89 7.25
N ALA A 453 -45.13 29.09 8.27
CA ALA A 453 -45.52 29.39 9.66
C ALA A 453 -44.93 30.72 10.17
N LEU A 454 -43.66 31.00 9.86
CA LEU A 454 -43.01 32.28 10.17
C LEU A 454 -43.66 33.46 9.46
N LEU A 455 -44.02 33.30 8.18
CA LEU A 455 -44.70 34.35 7.41
C LEU A 455 -46.12 34.64 7.94
N VAL A 456 -46.87 33.60 8.33
CA VAL A 456 -48.20 33.76 8.94
C VAL A 456 -48.11 34.44 10.30
N SER A 457 -47.15 34.05 11.14
CA SER A 457 -46.89 34.68 12.44
C SER A 457 -46.47 36.15 12.28
N GLY A 458 -45.58 36.46 11.34
CA GLY A 458 -45.17 37.84 11.02
C GLY A 458 -46.32 38.71 10.52
N ARG A 459 -47.26 38.15 9.74
CA ARG A 459 -48.48 38.85 9.31
C ARG A 459 -49.47 39.10 10.45
N MET A 460 -49.58 38.19 11.41
CA MET A 460 -50.40 38.40 12.61
C MET A 460 -49.79 39.46 13.55
N ALA A 461 -48.46 39.57 13.63
CA ALA A 461 -47.79 40.60 14.44
C ALA A 461 -47.94 42.03 13.87
N HIS A 462 -48.15 42.18 12.56
CA HIS A 462 -48.35 43.48 11.90
C HIS A 462 -49.81 43.93 11.77
N SER A 463 -50.77 43.19 12.31
CA SER A 463 -52.18 43.61 12.35
C SER A 463 -52.52 44.23 13.72
N PRO A 464 -52.65 45.56 13.86
CA PRO A 464 -53.11 46.15 15.10
C PRO A 464 -54.63 45.93 15.23
N GLY A 465 -55.00 45.02 16.12
CA GLY A 465 -56.34 44.94 16.67
C GLY A 465 -57.21 43.82 16.12
N GLN A 466 -57.27 42.71 16.86
CA GLN A 466 -58.54 42.23 17.43
C GLN A 466 -58.25 41.14 18.48
N CYS A 467 -58.49 41.48 19.74
CA CYS A 467 -58.75 40.51 20.80
C CYS A 467 -59.88 39.58 20.34
N THR A 468 -59.68 38.26 20.37
CA THR A 468 -60.41 37.32 21.25
C THR A 468 -60.15 35.84 20.91
N GLN A 469 -60.24 35.03 21.97
CA GLN A 469 -60.40 33.58 22.05
C GLN A 469 -59.17 32.66 21.90
N ARG A 470 -58.60 32.36 23.07
CA ARG A 470 -57.95 31.07 23.40
C ARG A 470 -58.85 29.90 22.97
N ARG A 471 -58.28 28.95 22.23
CA ARG A 471 -58.70 27.54 22.19
C ARG A 471 -57.48 26.62 22.35
N PRO A 472 -57.67 25.40 22.92
CA PRO A 472 -56.65 24.70 23.68
C PRO A 472 -55.71 23.84 22.82
N HIS A 473 -54.52 23.61 23.38
CA HIS A 473 -53.48 22.69 22.92
C HIS A 473 -54.02 21.32 22.46
N PRO A 474 -53.52 20.77 21.33
CA PRO A 474 -53.43 19.35 21.14
C PRO A 474 -52.12 18.83 21.77
N LEU A 475 -52.27 17.81 22.60
CA LEU A 475 -51.22 17.00 23.20
C LEU A 475 -50.31 16.40 22.12
N LEU A 476 -48.99 16.58 22.28
CA LEU A 476 -47.98 15.75 21.63
C LEU A 476 -48.11 14.30 22.12
N PRO A 477 -48.10 13.28 21.25
CA PRO A 477 -47.81 11.93 21.66
C PRO A 477 -46.29 11.80 21.89
N SER A 478 -45.95 11.35 23.10
CA SER A 478 -44.62 10.89 23.48
C SER A 478 -44.12 9.77 22.56
N LEU A 479 -42.89 9.92 22.05
CA LEU A 479 -41.99 8.84 21.67
C LEU A 479 -40.68 9.04 22.43
#